data_AF-A0A970I2D3-F1
#
_entry.id   AF-A0A970I2D3-F1
#
_cell.length_a   1.000
_cell.length_b   1.000
_cell.length_c   1.000
_cell.angle_alpha   90.00
_cell.angle_beta   90.00
_cell.angle_gamma   90.00
#
_symmetry.space_group_name_H-M   'P 1'
#
loop_
_entity.id
_entity.type
_entity.pdbx_description
1 polymer ?
#
loop_
_entity_poly.entity_id
_entity_poly.type
_entity_poly.pdbx_seq_one_letter_code
_entity_poly.pdbx_strand_id
1 'polypeptide(L)' 'MEKKGNSFNGLWISSDGAKQLSVKLEKQNISGQELEYLEDKLEKEYYNENDC' A
#
# COMPACT_ATOMS: atom_id res chain seq x y z
N MET A 1 -13.39 -7.26 9.58
CA MET A 1 -12.98 -6.10 8.76
C MET A 1 -14.24 -5.42 8.26
N GLU A 2 -14.33 -4.09 8.39
CA GLU A 2 -15.52 -3.33 7.97
C GLU A 2 -15.16 -2.37 6.83
N LYS A 3 -15.82 -2.53 5.68
CA LYS A 3 -15.76 -1.57 4.58
C LYS A 3 -16.92 -0.58 4.75
N LYS A 4 -16.62 0.71 4.90
CA LYS A 4 -17.62 1.78 4.95
C LYS A 4 -17.38 2.74 3.77
N GLY A 5 -18.17 2.56 2.71
CA GLY A 5 -18.06 3.37 1.49
C GLY A 5 -16.68 3.25 0.84
N ASN A 6 -16.00 4.39 0.69
CA ASN A 6 -14.64 4.49 0.13
C ASN A 6 -13.54 4.25 1.18
N SER A 7 -13.89 4.06 2.44
CA SER A 7 -12.94 3.79 3.51
C SER A 7 -12.97 2.32 3.93
N PHE A 8 -11.80 1.80 4.25
CA PHE A 8 -11.60 0.45 4.73
C PHE A 8 -10.86 0.50 6.06
N ASN A 9 -11.54 0.05 7.12
CA ASN A 9 -10.95 -0.04 8.45
C ASN A 9 -10.70 -1.52 8.78
N GLY A 10 -9.48 -1.83 9.19
CA GLY A 10 -9.08 -3.20 9.44
C GLY A 10 -7.82 -3.31 10.27
N LEU A 11 -7.39 -4.54 10.43
CA LEU A 11 -6.12 -4.87 11.05
C LEU A 11 -5.22 -5.40 9.95
N TRP A 12 -4.12 -4.71 9.68
CA TRP A 12 -3.04 -5.25 8.87
C TRP A 12 -2.20 -6.17 9.76
N ILE A 13 -1.96 -7.38 9.29
CA ILE A 13 -1.17 -8.38 9.99
C ILE A 13 0.05 -8.65 9.12
N SER A 14 1.25 -8.56 9.69
CA SER A 14 2.48 -8.88 8.97
C SER A 14 2.45 -10.34 8.49
N SER A 15 3.20 -10.64 7.44
CA SER A 15 3.25 -11.99 6.84
C SER A 15 3.70 -13.08 7.82
N ASP A 16 4.50 -12.72 8.82
CA ASP A 16 4.94 -13.58 9.92
C ASP A 16 3.97 -13.64 11.11
N GLY A 17 2.86 -12.88 11.07
CA GLY A 17 1.87 -12.78 12.13
C GLY A 17 2.31 -12.03 13.39
N ALA A 18 3.57 -11.59 13.46
CA ALA A 18 4.18 -11.02 14.65
C ALA A 18 3.71 -9.58 14.94
N LYS A 19 3.34 -8.82 13.90
CA LYS A 19 2.92 -7.43 14.01
C LYS A 19 1.49 -7.28 13.51
N GLN A 20 0.68 -6.57 14.30
CA GLN A 20 -0.69 -6.25 13.96
C GLN A 20 -0.89 -4.74 14.12
N LEU A 21 -1.32 -4.08 13.05
CA LEU A 21 -1.48 -2.63 12.98
C LEU A 21 -2.93 -2.31 12.61
N SER A 22 -3.58 -1.46 13.41
CA SER A 22 -4.88 -0.92 13.02
C SER A 22 -4.68 0.03 11.84
N VAL A 23 -5.35 -0.26 10.73
CA VAL A 23 -5.25 0.53 9.51
C VAL A 23 -6.60 1.12 9.13
N LYS A 24 -6.55 2.36 8.66
CA LYS A 24 -7.65 3.05 8.00
C LYS A 24 -7.16 3.44 6.61
N LEU A 25 -7.71 2.77 5.60
CA LEU A 25 -7.37 2.98 4.20
C LEU A 25 -8.50 3.73 3.52
N GLU A 26 -8.16 4.59 2.58
CA GLU A 26 -9.13 5.32 1.77
C GLU A 26 -8.81 5.08 0.30
N LYS A 27 -9.85 4.78 -0.48
CA LYS A 27 -9.70 4.60 -1.92
C LYS A 27 -9.27 5.93 -2.55
N GLN A 28 -8.06 5.97 -3.08
CA GLN A 28 -7.57 7.09 -3.87
C GLN A 28 -8.05 6.94 -5.32
N ASN A 29 -8.50 8.04 -5.91
CA ASN A 29 -8.75 8.10 -7.35
C ASN A 29 -7.47 8.60 -8.02
N ILE A 30 -6.64 7.65 -8.45
CA ILE A 30 -5.34 7.92 -9.08
C ILE A 30 -5.55 7.94 -10.61
N SER A 31 -4.99 8.94 -11.28
CA SER A 31 -5.00 9.01 -12.75
C SER A 31 -3.99 8.02 -13.37
N GLY A 32 -4.15 7.68 -14.66
CA GLY A 32 -3.23 6.74 -15.33
C GLY A 32 -1.75 7.20 -15.28
N GLN A 33 -1.51 8.50 -15.48
CA GLN A 33 -0.16 9.07 -15.43
C GLN A 33 0.46 9.00 -14.02
N GLU A 34 -0.34 9.25 -12.98
CA GLU A 34 0.12 9.13 -11.60
C GLU A 34 0.40 7.67 -11.23
N LEU A 35 -0.37 6.73 -11.78
CA LEU A 35 -0.18 5.30 -11.55
C LEU A 35 1.15 4.82 -12.16
N GLU A 36 1.41 5.17 -13.43
CA GLU A 36 2.69 4.88 -14.09
C GLU A 36 3.89 5.50 -13.34
N TYR A 37 3.76 6.74 -12.88
CA TYR A 37 4.79 7.39 -12.07
C TYR A 37 5.07 6.66 -10.75
N LEU A 38 4.01 6.22 -10.06
CA LEU A 38 4.14 5.48 -8.81
C LEU A 38 4.79 4.11 -9.02
N GLU A 39 4.43 3.41 -10.09
CA GLU A 39 5.03 2.13 -10.47
C GLU A 39 6.54 2.29 -10.72
N ASP A 40 6.93 3.23 -11.59
CA ASP A 40 8.34 3.54 -11.89
C ASP A 40 9.14 3.89 -10.63
N LYS A 41 8.52 4.66 -9.72
CA LYS A 41 9.16 5.07 -8.48
C LYS A 41 9.38 3.87 -7.55
N LEU A 42 8.35 3.06 -7.35
CA LEU A 42 8.41 1.89 -6.46
C LEU A 42 9.39 0.84 -7.00
N GLU A 43 9.42 0.64 -8.31
CA GLU A 43 10.37 -0.26 -8.95
C GLU A 43 11.82 0.21 -8.72
N LYS A 44 12.11 1.52 -8.91
CA LYS A 44 13.44 2.08 -8.63
C LYS A 44 13.84 1.97 -7.15
N GLU A 45 12.91 2.24 -6.23
CA GLU A 45 13.16 2.07 -4.80
C GLU A 45 13.47 0.61 -4.47
N TYR A 46 12.70 -0.34 -5.02
CA TYR A 46 12.95 -1.76 -4.85
C TYR A 46 14.31 -2.17 -5.39
N TYR A 47 14.71 -1.73 -6.58
CA TYR A 47 16.06 -1.97 -7.10
C TYR A 47 17.11 -1.37 -6.17
N ASN A 48 17.01 -0.11 -5.75
CA ASN A 48 18.01 0.51 -4.89
C ASN A 48 18.13 -0.16 -3.51
N GLU A 49 17.05 -0.71 -2.96
CA GLU A 49 17.07 -1.43 -1.68
C GLU A 49 17.60 -2.86 -1.80
N ASN A 50 17.51 -3.48 -2.99
CA ASN A 50 17.86 -4.89 -3.20
C ASN A 50 19.08 -5.11 -4.12
N ASP A 51 19.57 -4.09 -4.81
CA ASP A 51 20.88 -4.09 -5.47
C ASP A 51 21.94 -3.86 -4.40
N CYS A 52 22.47 -4.98 -3.93
CA CYS A 52 23.71 -5.11 -3.19
C CYS A 52 24.91 -4.59 -3.99
#